data_AF-A0A948XWS2-F1
#
_entry.id   AF-A0A948XWS2-F1
#
_cell.length_a   1.000
_cell.length_b   1.000
_cell.length_c   1.000
_cell.angle_alpha   90.00
_cell.angle_beta   90.00
_cell.angle_gamma   90.00
#
_symmetry.space_group_name_H-M   'P 1'
#
loop_
_entity.id
_entity.type
_entity.pdbx_description
1 polymer ?
#
loop_
_entity_poly.entity_id
_entity_poly.type
_entity_poly.pdbx_seq_one_letter_code
_entity_poly.pdbx_strand_id
1 'polypeptide(L)'
;MRTILMACLVAGLGACAHDPHKPQTLVDMHAWNDWQYERGEKLYAVLANDVSRIARKNGRAATLGQLGEAGYECQYGEAHADYPEPMAVCTRSFATRACQLDWEVTLTSDPARPDSIETTDVDFRRDCVSTGRDWPVPIESAIDDQLAPAVLEPAAPQ
;
A
#
# COMPACT_ATOMS: atom_id res chain seq x y z
N MET A 1 -0.72 -16.90 -64.40
CA MET A 1 0.59 -16.67 -63.72
C MET A 1 0.77 -15.16 -63.65
N ARG A 2 0.95 -14.47 -62.52
CA ARG A 2 1.46 -14.82 -61.19
C ARG A 2 1.00 -13.70 -60.24
N THR A 3 0.39 -14.06 -59.13
CA THR A 3 -0.02 -13.19 -58.02
C THR A 3 1.22 -12.60 -57.33
N ILE A 4 1.23 -11.30 -57.02
CA ILE A 4 2.15 -10.73 -56.03
C ILE A 4 1.32 -9.96 -55.00
N LEU A 5 1.06 -10.66 -53.89
CA LEU A 5 0.67 -10.08 -52.61
C LEU A 5 1.89 -9.30 -52.08
N MET A 6 1.74 -8.00 -51.80
CA MET A 6 2.73 -7.24 -51.05
C MET A 6 2.19 -7.08 -49.63
N ALA A 7 2.66 -7.95 -48.74
CA ALA A 7 2.31 -7.95 -47.33
C ALA A 7 3.04 -6.80 -46.62
N CYS A 8 2.26 -5.87 -46.07
CA CYS A 8 2.74 -4.96 -45.02
C CYS A 8 3.12 -5.77 -43.78
N LEU A 9 4.41 -5.87 -43.47
CA LEU A 9 4.87 -6.21 -42.13
C LEU A 9 5.20 -4.90 -41.40
N VAL A 10 4.25 -4.39 -40.63
CA VAL A 10 4.57 -3.45 -39.54
C VAL A 10 4.79 -4.31 -38.30
N ALA A 11 6.05 -4.55 -37.97
CA ALA A 11 6.45 -5.17 -36.71
C ALA A 11 6.22 -4.16 -35.57
N GLY A 12 5.02 -4.19 -34.99
CA GLY A 12 4.74 -3.52 -33.73
C GLY A 12 5.42 -4.29 -32.61
N LEU A 13 6.50 -3.73 -32.06
CA LEU A 13 7.10 -4.16 -30.80
C LEU A 13 6.00 -4.12 -29.73
N GLY A 14 5.75 -5.27 -29.10
CA GLY A 14 4.83 -5.40 -27.99
C GLY A 14 5.33 -4.58 -26.80
N ALA A 15 4.87 -3.33 -26.69
CA ALA A 15 4.89 -2.62 -25.44
C ALA A 15 3.94 -3.36 -24.50
N CYS A 16 4.44 -3.85 -23.37
CA CYS A 16 3.60 -4.32 -22.27
C CYS A 16 2.54 -3.24 -22.02
N ALA A 17 1.26 -3.59 -22.17
CA ALA A 17 0.15 -2.69 -21.96
C ALA A 17 0.14 -2.27 -20.49
N HIS A 18 0.81 -1.15 -20.20
CA HIS A 18 0.69 -0.45 -18.93
C HIS A 18 -0.68 0.21 -18.97
N ASP A 19 -1.63 -0.30 -18.19
CA ASP A 19 -2.87 0.42 -17.92
C ASP A 19 -2.48 1.69 -17.15
N PRO A 20 -2.58 2.90 -17.75
CA PRO A 20 -2.19 4.13 -17.10
C PRO A 20 -3.07 4.45 -15.88
N HIS A 21 -4.14 3.67 -15.66
CA HIS A 21 -5.07 3.83 -14.55
C HIS A 21 -4.77 2.91 -13.34
N LYS A 22 -3.62 2.22 -13.30
CA LYS A 22 -3.20 1.43 -12.13
C LYS A 22 -1.81 1.80 -11.62
N PRO A 23 -1.61 1.92 -10.30
CA PRO A 23 -0.31 2.26 -9.74
C PRO A 23 0.71 1.16 -10.06
N GLN A 24 1.91 1.57 -10.46
CA GLN A 24 2.97 0.64 -10.85
C GLN A 24 3.93 0.34 -9.70
N THR A 25 4.03 1.27 -8.75
CA THR A 25 4.85 1.14 -7.54
C THR A 25 3.98 1.32 -6.29
N LEU A 26 4.51 0.88 -5.14
CA LEU A 26 3.85 1.13 -3.84
C LEU A 26 3.81 2.63 -3.51
N VAL A 27 4.80 3.40 -3.96
CA VAL A 27 4.80 4.87 -3.86
C VAL A 27 3.63 5.47 -4.63
N ASP A 28 3.39 5.05 -5.87
CA ASP A 28 2.25 5.51 -6.67
C ASP A 28 0.92 5.17 -5.99
N MET A 29 0.78 3.94 -5.51
CA MET A 29 -0.43 3.48 -4.81
C MET A 29 -0.74 4.38 -3.61
N HIS A 30 0.26 4.77 -2.83
CA HIS A 30 0.04 5.69 -1.72
C HIS A 30 -0.31 7.10 -2.17
N ALA A 31 0.30 7.60 -3.25
CA ALA A 31 0.04 8.94 -3.77
C ALA A 31 -1.34 9.10 -4.43
N TRP A 32 -1.90 8.02 -4.99
CA TRP A 32 -3.14 8.09 -5.77
C TRP A 32 -4.42 8.04 -4.94
N ASN A 33 -4.32 7.66 -3.67
CA ASN A 33 -5.48 7.45 -2.80
C ASN A 33 -5.56 8.53 -1.71
N ASP A 34 -6.76 9.01 -1.43
CA ASP A 34 -7.03 9.89 -0.30
C ASP A 34 -7.20 9.06 0.98
N TRP A 35 -6.09 8.68 1.59
CA TRP A 35 -6.07 7.85 2.80
C TRP A 35 -6.74 8.52 4.01
N GLN A 36 -6.95 9.84 3.97
CA GLN A 36 -7.51 10.58 5.10
C GLN A 36 -9.04 10.61 5.08
N TYR A 37 -9.66 10.71 3.90
CA TYR A 37 -11.11 10.94 3.80
C TYR A 37 -11.89 9.85 3.07
N GLU A 38 -11.23 9.01 2.26
CA GLU A 38 -11.94 7.94 1.58
C GLU A 38 -12.42 6.85 2.53
N ARG A 39 -13.44 6.10 2.07
CA ARG A 39 -13.98 4.97 2.82
C ARG A 39 -12.90 3.95 3.12
N GLY A 40 -12.79 3.54 4.37
CA GLY A 40 -11.75 2.61 4.78
C GLY A 40 -11.89 1.23 4.13
N GLU A 41 -13.11 0.74 3.85
CA GLU A 41 -13.29 -0.52 3.08
C GLU A 41 -12.61 -0.44 1.72
N LYS A 42 -12.79 0.70 1.02
CA LYS A 42 -12.22 0.95 -0.30
C LYS A 42 -10.70 0.97 -0.19
N LEU A 43 -10.16 1.70 0.79
CA LEU A 43 -8.72 1.85 0.98
C LEU A 43 -8.05 0.53 1.38
N TYR A 44 -8.67 -0.27 2.25
CA TYR A 44 -8.19 -1.61 2.57
C TYR A 44 -8.18 -2.51 1.32
N ALA A 45 -9.26 -2.50 0.53
CA ALA A 45 -9.32 -3.27 -0.71
C ALA A 45 -8.27 -2.80 -1.74
N VAL A 46 -8.01 -1.50 -1.84
CA VAL A 46 -6.95 -0.95 -2.70
C VAL A 46 -5.59 -1.42 -2.23
N LEU A 47 -5.27 -1.29 -0.93
CA LEU A 47 -4.00 -1.75 -0.35
C LEU A 47 -3.76 -3.23 -0.65
N ALA A 48 -4.73 -4.09 -0.33
CA ALA A 48 -4.61 -5.53 -0.52
C ALA A 48 -4.41 -5.92 -2.00
N ASN A 49 -5.22 -5.35 -2.90
CA ASN A 49 -5.17 -5.68 -4.31
C ASN A 49 -3.90 -5.17 -4.99
N ASP A 50 -3.49 -3.94 -4.71
CA ASP A 50 -2.34 -3.32 -5.36
C ASP A 50 -1.03 -3.86 -4.80
N VAL A 51 -0.90 -4.08 -3.48
CA VAL A 51 0.27 -4.74 -2.90
C VAL A 51 0.43 -6.14 -3.48
N SER A 52 -0.62 -6.96 -3.49
CA SER A 52 -0.52 -8.33 -4.02
C SER A 52 -0.14 -8.34 -5.51
N ARG A 53 -0.75 -7.47 -6.31
CA ARG A 53 -0.46 -7.35 -7.75
C ARG A 53 0.96 -6.88 -8.02
N ILE A 54 1.40 -5.81 -7.35
CA ILE A 54 2.74 -5.23 -7.53
C ILE A 54 3.79 -6.23 -7.05
N ALA A 55 3.57 -6.87 -5.90
CA ALA A 55 4.50 -7.83 -5.34
C ALA A 55 4.70 -9.05 -6.24
N ARG A 56 3.60 -9.67 -6.71
CA ARG A 56 3.66 -10.82 -7.62
C ARG A 56 4.32 -10.47 -8.96
N LYS A 57 4.18 -9.23 -9.43
CA LYS A 57 4.83 -8.75 -10.66
C LYS A 57 6.34 -8.59 -10.49
N ASN A 58 6.78 -8.09 -9.34
CA ASN A 58 8.16 -7.64 -9.15
C ASN A 58 9.07 -8.70 -8.50
N GLY A 59 8.50 -9.68 -7.80
CA GLY A 59 9.26 -10.59 -6.96
C GLY A 59 9.57 -9.96 -5.60
N ARG A 60 10.02 -10.79 -4.66
CA ARG A 60 10.15 -10.41 -3.25
C ARG A 60 11.21 -9.34 -3.03
N ALA A 61 12.42 -9.53 -3.56
CA ALA A 61 13.52 -8.61 -3.28
C ALA A 61 13.19 -7.19 -3.76
N ALA A 62 12.61 -7.07 -4.96
CA ALA A 62 12.17 -5.80 -5.51
C ALA A 62 11.00 -5.19 -4.72
N THR A 63 10.08 -6.02 -4.22
CA THR A 63 8.96 -5.56 -3.39
C THR A 63 9.43 -4.98 -2.06
N LEU A 64 10.38 -5.63 -1.39
CA LEU A 64 10.98 -5.13 -0.15
C LEU A 64 11.70 -3.79 -0.38
N GLY A 65 12.39 -3.65 -1.52
CA GLY A 65 12.96 -2.37 -1.94
C GLY A 65 11.91 -1.27 -2.09
N GLN A 66 10.80 -1.56 -2.78
CA GLN A 66 9.70 -0.59 -2.94
C GLN A 66 8.98 -0.26 -1.64
N LEU A 67 8.88 -1.20 -0.70
CA LEU A 67 8.36 -0.93 0.65
C LEU A 67 9.28 0.06 1.38
N GLY A 68 10.59 -0.13 1.32
CA GLY A 68 11.55 0.84 1.87
C GLY A 68 11.44 2.23 1.23
N GLU A 69 11.33 2.30 -0.10
CA GLU A 69 11.12 3.56 -0.83
C GLU A 69 9.79 4.25 -0.47
N ALA A 70 8.76 3.45 -0.18
CA ALA A 70 7.46 3.94 0.28
C ALA A 70 7.43 4.32 1.78
N GLY A 71 8.56 4.19 2.49
CA GLY A 71 8.72 4.58 3.89
C GLY A 71 8.29 3.52 4.90
N TYR A 72 8.23 2.25 4.50
CA TYR A 72 8.01 1.15 5.44
C TYR A 72 9.33 0.72 6.08
N GLU A 73 9.24 0.32 7.35
CA GLU A 73 10.30 -0.36 8.07
C GLU A 73 9.95 -1.84 8.16
N CYS A 74 10.86 -2.70 7.68
CA CYS A 74 10.64 -4.14 7.63
C CYS A 74 11.38 -4.85 8.76
N GLN A 75 10.66 -5.66 9.51
CA GLN A 75 11.18 -6.65 10.44
C GLN A 75 11.12 -8.03 9.79
N TYR A 76 12.14 -8.83 10.02
CA TYR A 76 12.27 -10.16 9.45
C TYR A 76 12.20 -11.19 10.57
N GLY A 77 11.43 -12.25 10.37
CA GLY A 77 11.45 -13.40 11.26
C GLY A 77 12.84 -14.04 11.32
N GLU A 78 13.05 -14.95 12.27
CA GLU A 78 14.29 -15.72 12.33
C GLU A 78 14.41 -16.62 11.08
N ALA A 79 15.50 -16.45 10.33
CA ALA A 79 15.81 -17.32 9.20
C ALA A 79 16.14 -18.74 9.71
N HIS A 80 15.67 -19.75 9.00
CA HIS A 80 15.96 -21.16 9.27
C HIS A 80 16.51 -21.83 8.01
N ALA A 81 17.23 -22.95 8.14
CA ALA A 81 17.75 -23.68 6.98
C ALA A 81 16.62 -24.08 5.99
N ASP A 82 15.43 -24.38 6.52
CA ASP A 82 14.25 -24.72 5.74
C ASP A 82 13.48 -23.49 5.20
N TYR A 83 13.80 -22.29 5.72
CA TYR A 83 13.16 -21.02 5.36
C TYR A 83 14.25 -19.94 5.22
N PRO A 84 15.04 -20.00 4.13
CA PRO A 84 16.15 -19.07 3.92
C PRO A 84 15.66 -17.63 3.77
N GLU A 85 14.41 -17.45 3.32
CA GLU A 85 13.71 -16.18 3.26
C GLU A 85 12.62 -16.15 4.33
N PRO A 86 12.91 -15.64 5.54
CA PRO A 86 11.91 -15.58 6.59
C PRO A 86 10.79 -14.60 6.20
N MET A 87 9.64 -14.76 6.83
CA MET A 87 8.54 -13.80 6.73
C MET A 87 9.05 -12.37 6.99
N ALA A 88 8.63 -11.43 6.15
CA ALA A 88 8.87 -10.01 6.35
C ALA A 88 7.56 -9.34 6.76
N VAL A 89 7.59 -8.58 7.85
CA VAL A 89 6.49 -7.72 8.31
C VAL A 89 6.98 -6.30 8.20
N CYS A 90 6.37 -5.53 7.31
CA CYS A 90 6.76 -4.18 6.98
C CYS A 90 5.67 -3.21 7.45
N THR A 91 6.03 -2.28 8.31
CA THR A 91 5.08 -1.33 8.90
C THR A 91 5.42 0.10 8.49
N ARG A 92 4.38 0.91 8.26
CA ARG A 92 4.50 2.36 8.10
C ARG A 92 3.42 3.04 8.93
N SER A 93 3.86 3.84 9.89
CA SER A 93 2.98 4.64 10.75
C SER A 93 3.29 6.12 10.60
N PHE A 94 2.26 6.95 10.47
CA PHE A 94 2.40 8.40 10.41
C PHE A 94 1.12 9.13 10.82
N ALA A 95 1.28 10.39 11.24
CA ALA A 95 0.17 11.24 11.66
C ALA A 95 -0.06 12.39 10.67
N THR A 96 -1.33 12.76 10.52
CA THR A 96 -1.77 14.06 10.02
C THR A 96 -2.30 14.89 11.20
N ARG A 97 -2.71 16.14 10.95
CA ARG A 97 -3.40 16.93 11.98
C ARG A 97 -4.69 16.30 12.50
N ALA A 98 -5.30 15.41 11.74
CA ALA A 98 -6.63 14.90 12.07
C ALA A 98 -6.68 13.39 12.29
N CYS A 99 -5.65 12.64 11.88
CA CYS A 99 -5.64 11.18 11.99
C CYS A 99 -4.23 10.60 12.13
N GLN A 100 -4.10 9.56 12.94
CA GLN A 100 -3.02 8.57 12.90
C GLN A 100 -3.35 7.48 11.87
N LEU A 101 -2.38 7.09 11.08
CA LEU A 101 -2.48 6.07 10.02
C LEU A 101 -1.40 5.02 10.27
N ASP A 102 -1.81 3.76 10.37
CA ASP A 102 -0.91 2.62 10.56
C ASP A 102 -1.15 1.60 9.45
N TRP A 103 -0.10 1.27 8.70
CA TRP A 103 -0.13 0.32 7.59
C TRP A 103 0.82 -0.83 7.87
N GLU A 104 0.38 -2.04 7.56
CA GLU A 104 1.21 -3.24 7.64
C GLU A 104 1.12 -4.02 6.33
N VAL A 105 2.26 -4.56 5.89
CA VAL A 105 2.38 -5.50 4.79
C VAL A 105 3.21 -6.69 5.23
N THR A 106 2.63 -7.87 5.18
CA THR A 106 3.31 -9.13 5.47
C THR A 106 3.56 -9.89 4.17
N LEU A 107 4.81 -10.34 3.97
CA LEU A 107 5.26 -11.06 2.78
C LEU A 107 5.92 -12.38 3.15
N THR A 108 5.53 -13.46 2.47
CA THR A 108 6.20 -14.77 2.52
C THR A 108 6.65 -15.24 1.14
N SER A 109 7.56 -16.21 1.11
CA SER A 109 8.10 -16.81 -0.10
C SER A 109 8.04 -18.32 -0.01
N ASP A 110 7.89 -18.95 -1.17
CA ASP A 110 8.10 -20.39 -1.33
C ASP A 110 9.58 -20.70 -1.03
N PRO A 111 9.91 -21.62 -0.10
CA PRO A 111 11.30 -21.97 0.22
C PRO A 111 12.10 -22.47 -0.98
N ALA A 112 11.46 -23.10 -1.96
CA ALA A 112 12.11 -23.55 -3.20
C ALA A 112 12.33 -22.41 -4.21
N ARG A 113 11.68 -21.26 -4.02
CA ARG A 113 11.78 -20.07 -4.87
C ARG A 113 11.89 -18.80 -4.00
N PRO A 114 13.08 -18.51 -3.45
CA PRO A 114 13.32 -17.41 -2.50
C PRO A 114 12.80 -16.03 -2.94
N ASP A 115 12.89 -15.71 -4.24
CA ASP A 115 12.41 -14.42 -4.78
C ASP A 115 10.90 -14.41 -5.13
N SER A 116 10.19 -15.51 -4.88
CA SER A 116 8.74 -15.57 -5.14
C SER A 116 7.93 -14.87 -4.05
N ILE A 117 6.68 -14.54 -4.39
CA ILE A 117 5.66 -14.11 -3.45
C ILE A 117 4.65 -15.26 -3.30
N GLU A 118 4.66 -15.91 -2.14
CA GLU A 118 3.69 -16.95 -1.80
C GLU A 118 2.42 -16.30 -1.24
N THR A 119 2.54 -15.59 -0.12
CA THR A 119 1.47 -14.80 0.47
C THR A 119 1.83 -13.33 0.60
N THR A 120 0.79 -12.49 0.47
CA THR A 120 0.77 -11.08 0.83
C THR A 120 -0.43 -10.87 1.74
N ASP A 121 -0.21 -10.36 2.94
CA ASP A 121 -1.28 -9.91 3.82
C ASP A 121 -1.08 -8.45 4.16
N VAL A 122 -2.17 -7.73 4.44
CA VAL A 122 -2.11 -6.29 4.73
C VAL A 122 -3.05 -5.93 5.87
N ASP A 123 -2.64 -4.94 6.65
CA ASP A 123 -3.51 -4.25 7.59
C ASP A 123 -3.47 -2.74 7.35
N PHE A 124 -4.62 -2.09 7.58
CA PHE A 124 -4.79 -0.66 7.46
C PHE A 124 -5.68 -0.18 8.60
N ARG A 125 -5.09 0.62 9.49
CA ARG A 125 -5.81 1.29 10.57
C ARG A 125 -5.76 2.80 10.39
N ARG A 126 -6.90 3.44 10.63
CA ARG A 126 -7.04 4.88 10.66
C ARG A 126 -7.77 5.27 11.94
N ASP A 127 -7.15 6.14 12.72
CA ASP A 127 -7.64 6.63 14.00
C ASP A 127 -7.65 8.16 13.92
N CYS A 128 -8.83 8.76 13.86
CA CYS A 128 -9.02 10.19 13.63
C CYS A 128 -9.58 10.90 14.86
N VAL A 129 -9.41 12.23 14.92
CA VAL A 129 -10.16 13.06 15.85
C VAL A 129 -11.65 12.85 15.59
N SER A 130 -12.38 12.41 16.61
CA SER A 130 -13.71 11.82 16.56
C SER A 130 -13.78 10.53 15.77
N THR A 131 -14.68 9.65 16.18
CA THR A 131 -14.71 8.28 15.66
C THR A 131 -15.35 8.10 14.28
N GLY A 132 -15.93 9.17 13.70
CA GLY A 132 -16.71 9.09 12.45
C GLY A 132 -15.89 8.76 11.20
N ARG A 133 -14.56 8.78 11.29
CA ARG A 133 -13.65 8.47 10.17
C ARG A 133 -12.70 7.31 10.47
N ASP A 134 -12.84 6.69 11.62
CA ASP A 134 -11.98 5.58 12.02
C ASP A 134 -12.22 4.35 11.16
N TRP A 135 -11.23 3.47 11.16
CA TRP A 135 -11.26 2.24 10.41
C TRP A 135 -10.39 1.16 11.07
N PRO A 136 -10.80 -0.12 11.10
CA PRO A 136 -12.02 -0.71 10.52
C PRO A 136 -13.31 -0.52 11.33
N VAL A 137 -13.17 -0.10 12.58
CA VAL A 137 -14.27 0.20 13.50
C VAL A 137 -13.99 1.54 14.17
N PRO A 138 -14.99 2.20 14.79
CA PRO A 138 -14.75 3.29 15.72
C PRO A 138 -13.69 2.92 16.76
N ILE A 139 -12.71 3.81 16.97
CA ILE A 139 -11.62 3.63 17.95
C ILE A 139 -11.70 4.83 18.90
N GLU A 140 -12.06 4.60 20.17
CA GLU A 140 -11.84 5.64 21.19
C GLU A 140 -10.36 5.67 21.52
N SER A 141 -9.67 6.74 21.10
CA SER A 141 -8.23 6.86 21.29
C SER A 141 -7.86 8.06 22.15
N ALA A 142 -6.60 8.10 22.59
CA ALA A 142 -6.06 9.24 23.32
C ALA A 142 -6.10 10.56 22.50
N ILE A 143 -6.30 10.48 21.18
CA ILE A 143 -6.51 11.65 20.31
C ILE A 143 -7.89 12.28 20.60
N ASP A 144 -8.91 11.45 20.86
CA ASP A 144 -10.25 11.91 21.25
C ASP A 144 -10.26 12.52 22.65
N ASP A 145 -9.49 11.96 23.57
CA ASP A 145 -9.36 12.47 24.94
C ASP A 145 -8.58 13.80 25.02
N GLN A 146 -7.93 14.22 23.93
CA GLN A 146 -7.15 15.45 23.82
C GLN A 146 -7.74 16.44 22.79
N LEU A 147 -9.08 16.51 22.67
CA LEU A 147 -9.78 17.52 21.87
C LEU A 147 -9.03 18.86 21.90
N ALA A 148 -8.53 19.26 20.72
CA ALA A 148 -7.87 20.55 20.51
C ALA A 148 -8.73 21.66 21.15
N PRO A 149 -8.13 22.67 21.82
CA PRO A 149 -8.89 23.67 22.54
C PRO A 149 -9.99 24.24 21.64
N ALA A 150 -11.21 24.29 22.17
CA ALA A 150 -12.36 24.88 21.51
C ALA A 150 -11.93 26.22 20.89
N VAL A 151 -12.33 26.46 19.63
CA VAL A 151 -12.10 27.74 18.95
C VAL A 151 -12.46 28.84 19.93
N LEU A 152 -11.48 29.64 20.36
CA LEU A 152 -11.72 30.78 21.23
C LEU A 152 -12.68 31.70 20.47
N GLU A 153 -13.93 31.76 20.92
CA GLU A 153 -14.85 32.80 20.45
C GLU A 153 -14.15 34.15 20.68
N PRO A 154 -14.17 35.06 19.70
CA PRO A 154 -13.58 36.38 19.88
C PRO A 154 -14.18 37.00 21.14
N ALA A 155 -13.33 37.40 22.08
CA ALA A 155 -13.76 38.05 23.30
C ALA A 155 -14.71 39.20 22.95
N ALA A 156 -15.92 39.17 23.51
CA ALA A 156 -16.89 40.24 23.33
C ALA A 156 -16.23 41.57 23.79
N PRO A 157 -16.35 42.65 23.00
CA PRO A 157 -15.79 43.94 23.39
C PRO A 157 -16.42 44.39 24.72
N GLN A 158 -15.56 44.77 25.67
CA GLN A 158 -15.94 45.40 26.93
C GLN A 158 -16.48 46.81 26.71
#